data_AF-A0A7X9RI92-F1
#
_entry.id   AF-A0A7X9RI92-F1
#
_cell.length_a   1.000
_cell.length_b   1.000
_cell.length_c   1.000
_cell.angle_alpha   90.00
_cell.angle_beta   90.00
_cell.angle_gamma   90.00
#
_symmetry.space_group_name_H-M   'P 1'
#
loop_
_entity.id
_entity.type
_entity.pdbx_description
1 polymer ?
#
loop_
_entity_poly.entity_id
_entity_poly.type
_entity_poly.pdbx_seq_one_letter_code
_entity_poly.pdbx_strand_id
1 'polypeptide(L)'
;MKKKRIIIGAVSSMLVLTVSAGIWYLNQPCLIYHDFNFEYGKPISITKEDLFTQEDLKRIKDFKIDLSDIKNEKDKEYPEVGNYECKVTYSKWFIPHTSSIQIQVEDTTKPKFSKFSDVVEIPLGSDQNYDFSSYFLAEDLSETSIQYKTEEVDFLNPGDYRMMIIASDTYGNSIEKECIVRVQYEKETSSPNKSAENEEDQSVVSSDPYYVQGIMVVNKKHGLPANYAPQENAEAGAKIRQLIADMQRQGYAISSSYSGYRSYTYQSSLYNNYVNSYGQAQADRFSARPGYSEHQTGLAFDLKHSNGTLVETTPEVNWIAAHAHEYGFIVRYPSGKESATGYMPEPWHLRYVGDQASAIYASGLTLEEYLGISGGGY
;
A
#
# COMPACT_ATOMS: atom_id res chain seq x y z
N MET A 1 11.37 58.22 74.82
CA MET A 1 12.05 57.28 73.90
C MET A 1 11.11 56.21 73.26
N LYS A 2 9.87 56.52 72.83
CA LYS A 2 8.96 55.53 72.20
C LYS A 2 8.52 55.82 70.75
N LYS A 3 8.75 57.02 70.20
CA LYS A 3 8.33 57.38 68.82
C LYS A 3 9.30 56.95 67.69
N LYS A 4 10.59 56.72 67.97
CA LYS A 4 11.57 56.29 66.95
C LYS A 4 11.45 54.80 66.53
N ARG A 5 10.88 53.92 67.38
CA ARG A 5 10.75 52.48 67.08
C ARG A 5 9.59 52.16 66.12
N ILE A 6 8.51 52.95 66.13
CA ILE A 6 7.33 52.72 65.26
C ILE A 6 7.61 53.17 63.81
N ILE A 7 8.38 54.25 63.61
CA ILE A 7 8.75 54.74 62.27
C ILE A 7 9.75 53.78 61.60
N ILE A 8 10.67 53.18 62.35
CA ILE A 8 11.60 52.17 61.80
C ILE A 8 10.85 50.90 61.39
N GLY A 9 9.87 50.44 62.20
CA GLY A 9 9.04 49.28 61.83
C GLY A 9 8.17 49.50 60.58
N ALA A 10 7.60 50.70 60.39
CA ALA A 10 6.80 51.04 59.21
C ALA A 10 7.64 51.23 57.94
N VAL A 11 8.82 51.85 58.04
CA VAL A 11 9.76 52.01 56.91
C VAL A 11 10.37 50.66 56.52
N SER A 12 10.72 49.80 57.49
CA SER A 12 11.20 48.45 57.20
C SER A 12 10.11 47.56 56.59
N SER A 13 8.85 47.65 57.04
CA SER A 13 7.74 46.89 56.45
C SER A 13 7.41 47.34 55.02
N MET A 14 7.41 48.65 54.76
CA MET A 14 7.17 49.21 53.43
C MET A 14 8.33 48.90 52.46
N LEU A 15 9.58 48.91 52.94
CA LEU A 15 10.75 48.48 52.16
C LEU A 15 10.71 46.98 51.85
N VAL A 16 10.29 46.14 52.81
CA VAL A 16 10.14 44.70 52.57
C VAL A 16 9.04 44.44 51.55
N LEU A 17 7.89 45.12 51.62
CA LEU A 17 6.81 44.95 50.63
C LEU A 17 7.19 45.44 49.22
N THR A 18 7.92 46.55 49.08
CA THR A 18 8.37 47.03 47.77
C THR A 18 9.49 46.16 47.18
N VAL A 19 10.41 45.66 48.01
CA VAL A 19 11.42 44.67 47.60
C VAL A 19 10.75 43.35 47.23
N SER A 20 9.74 42.91 47.98
CA SER A 20 8.97 41.69 47.68
C SER A 20 8.18 41.80 46.38
N ALA A 21 7.50 42.93 46.14
CA ALA A 21 6.79 43.20 44.90
C ALA A 21 7.75 43.37 43.72
N GLY A 22 8.91 43.99 43.93
CA GLY A 22 9.99 44.10 42.94
C GLY A 22 10.57 42.73 42.57
N ILE A 23 10.86 41.88 43.55
CA ILE A 23 11.32 40.50 43.32
C ILE A 23 10.25 39.69 42.61
N TRP A 24 8.98 39.81 43.01
CA TRP A 24 7.87 39.13 42.37
C TRP A 24 7.68 39.56 40.91
N TYR A 25 7.80 40.87 40.62
CA TYR A 25 7.73 41.41 39.27
C TYR A 25 8.95 40.98 38.42
N LEU A 26 10.14 40.98 39.00
CA LEU A 26 11.37 40.50 38.34
C LEU A 26 11.32 38.99 38.06
N ASN A 27 10.54 38.23 38.85
CA ASN A 27 10.41 36.78 38.72
C ASN A 27 9.28 36.33 37.78
N GLN A 28 8.57 37.25 37.12
CA GLN A 28 7.56 36.86 36.12
C GLN A 28 8.22 36.39 34.82
N PRO A 29 7.78 35.25 34.23
CA PRO A 29 8.21 34.87 32.89
C PRO A 29 7.76 35.93 31.89
N CYS A 30 8.57 36.17 30.86
CA CYS A 30 8.32 37.21 29.85
C CYS A 30 8.19 36.66 28.42
N LEU A 31 7.88 35.36 28.31
CA LEU A 31 7.53 34.76 27.03
C LEU A 31 6.22 35.35 26.52
N ILE A 32 6.20 35.77 25.26
CA ILE A 32 5.01 36.34 24.61
C ILE A 32 4.26 35.33 23.74
N TYR A 33 4.92 34.23 23.35
CA TYR A 33 4.34 33.13 22.58
C TYR A 33 4.72 31.79 23.21
N HIS A 34 3.75 30.89 23.21
CA HIS A 34 3.88 29.56 23.80
C HIS A 34 3.59 28.44 22.83
N ASP A 35 2.95 28.71 21.68
CA ASP A 35 2.52 27.69 20.73
C ASP A 35 3.10 27.99 19.35
N PHE A 36 3.69 26.98 18.71
CA PHE A 36 4.33 27.08 17.41
C PHE A 36 3.88 25.95 16.49
N ASN A 37 3.50 26.28 15.26
CA ASN A 37 3.10 25.30 14.26
C ASN A 37 4.15 25.24 13.14
N PHE A 38 4.60 24.04 12.81
CA PHE A 38 5.56 23.78 11.74
C PHE A 38 4.99 22.78 10.74
N GLU A 39 5.35 23.00 9.48
CA GLU A 39 5.02 22.08 8.40
C GLU A 39 5.95 20.86 8.43
N TYR A 40 5.38 19.67 8.27
CA TYR A 40 6.12 18.42 8.12
C TYR A 40 7.12 18.50 6.95
N GLY A 41 8.26 17.81 7.09
CA GLY A 41 9.34 17.88 6.10
C GLY A 41 10.26 19.11 6.19
N LYS A 42 10.02 20.02 7.14
CA LYS A 42 10.88 21.19 7.38
C LYS A 42 11.57 21.13 8.74
N PRO A 43 12.82 21.62 8.85
CA PRO A 43 13.47 21.72 10.15
C PRO A 43 12.75 22.74 11.04
N ILE A 44 12.71 22.46 12.34
CA ILE A 44 12.20 23.41 13.34
C ILE A 44 13.27 24.49 13.57
N SER A 45 12.84 25.74 13.51
CA SER A 45 13.68 26.89 13.86
C SER A 45 12.88 27.86 14.70
N ILE A 46 13.27 28.00 15.98
CA ILE A 46 12.72 28.98 16.91
C ILE A 46 13.87 29.81 17.45
N THR A 47 13.75 31.11 17.33
CA THR A 47 14.73 32.09 17.80
C THR A 47 14.24 32.77 19.08
N LYS A 48 15.14 33.46 19.78
CA LYS A 48 14.77 34.27 20.95
C LYS A 48 13.84 35.43 20.54
N GLU A 49 13.98 35.95 19.32
CA GLU A 49 13.13 37.01 18.79
C GLU A 49 11.67 36.56 18.62
N ASP A 50 11.43 35.26 18.41
CA ASP A 50 10.08 34.68 18.32
C ASP A 50 9.39 34.56 19.69
N LEU A 51 10.18 34.54 20.77
CA LEU A 51 9.72 34.24 22.12
C LEU A 51 9.64 35.46 23.04
N PHE A 52 10.36 36.54 22.74
CA PHE A 52 10.51 37.70 23.63
C PHE A 52 10.27 39.03 22.91
N THR A 53 9.81 40.04 23.66
CA THR A 53 9.70 41.41 23.14
C THR A 53 11.09 42.02 22.89
N GLN A 54 11.16 43.03 22.00
CA GLN A 54 12.39 43.79 21.75
C GLN A 54 12.97 44.47 23.00
N GLU A 55 12.14 44.79 24.00
CA GLU A 55 12.61 45.33 25.27
C GLU A 55 13.22 44.24 26.15
N ASP A 56 12.58 43.06 26.22
CA ASP A 56 13.07 41.93 27.01
C ASP A 56 14.36 41.35 26.43
N LEU A 57 14.53 41.29 25.10
CA LEU A 57 15.74 40.79 24.45
C LEU A 57 17.04 41.45 24.95
N LYS A 58 16.99 42.72 25.37
CA LYS A 58 18.14 43.45 25.93
C LYS A 58 18.56 42.92 27.31
N ARG A 59 17.68 42.20 27.98
CA ARG A 59 17.77 41.76 29.39
C ARG A 59 17.89 40.24 29.51
N ILE A 60 17.66 39.52 28.42
CA ILE A 60 17.75 38.05 28.32
C ILE A 60 19.20 37.63 28.05
N LYS A 61 19.67 36.65 28.82
CA LYS A 61 20.96 35.96 28.63
C LYS A 61 20.77 34.45 28.75
N ASP A 62 21.80 33.69 28.39
CA ASP A 62 21.88 32.23 28.55
C ASP A 62 20.69 31.46 27.95
N PHE A 63 20.07 32.00 26.90
CA PHE A 63 18.90 31.44 26.25
C PHE A 63 19.22 30.08 25.59
N LYS A 64 18.40 29.08 25.89
CA LYS A 64 18.43 27.75 25.28
C LYS A 64 17.02 27.19 25.15
N ILE A 65 16.76 26.53 24.03
CA ILE A 65 15.59 25.68 23.85
C ILE A 65 16.07 24.23 23.86
N ASP A 66 15.45 23.41 24.70
CA ASP A 66 15.65 21.98 24.71
C ASP A 66 14.66 21.33 23.75
N LEU A 67 15.18 20.82 22.64
CA LEU A 67 14.43 20.13 21.59
C LEU A 67 14.64 18.60 21.63
N SER A 68 15.28 18.07 22.68
CA SER A 68 15.61 16.64 22.76
C SER A 68 14.40 15.71 22.73
N ASP A 69 13.24 16.22 23.16
CA ASP A 69 11.98 15.48 23.21
C ASP A 69 11.30 15.38 21.83
N ILE A 70 11.79 16.12 20.83
CA ILE A 70 11.32 16.04 19.45
C ILE A 70 11.99 14.84 18.77
N LYS A 71 11.16 13.92 18.31
CA LYS A 71 11.59 12.78 17.52
C LYS A 71 11.61 13.17 16.06
N ASN A 72 12.74 12.95 15.41
CA ASN A 72 12.85 13.08 13.97
C ASN A 72 12.38 11.82 13.27
N GLU A 73 11.83 12.01 12.07
CA GLU A 73 11.51 10.92 11.16
C GLU A 73 12.78 10.10 10.88
N LYS A 74 12.62 8.78 10.72
CA LYS A 74 13.76 7.85 10.64
C LYS A 74 14.73 8.26 9.53
N ASP A 75 15.99 8.46 9.89
CA ASP A 75 17.08 8.88 8.98
C ASP A 75 16.84 10.25 8.30
N LYS A 76 16.02 11.13 8.89
CA LYS A 76 15.73 12.50 8.40
C LYS A 76 16.13 13.59 9.40
N GLU A 77 16.26 14.81 8.88
CA GLU A 77 16.62 16.01 9.65
C GLU A 77 15.41 16.83 10.13
N TYR A 78 14.19 16.36 9.89
CA TYR A 78 12.94 17.01 10.27
C TYR A 78 12.13 16.15 11.25
N PRO A 79 11.28 16.77 12.10
CA PRO A 79 10.47 16.08 13.09
C PRO A 79 9.38 15.19 12.49
N GLU A 80 8.96 14.15 13.22
CA GLU A 80 7.72 13.41 12.98
C GLU A 80 6.51 14.36 13.17
N VAL A 81 5.36 14.01 12.57
CA VAL A 81 4.08 14.71 12.84
C VAL A 81 3.64 14.44 14.26
N GLY A 82 3.30 15.50 15.02
CA GLY A 82 2.92 15.34 16.41
C GLY A 82 2.89 16.64 17.21
N ASN A 83 2.58 16.50 18.50
CA ASN A 83 2.59 17.57 19.48
C ASN A 83 3.72 17.33 20.48
N TYR A 84 4.55 18.35 20.69
CA TYR A 84 5.74 18.28 21.53
C TYR A 84 5.72 19.42 22.55
N GLU A 85 5.98 19.09 23.81
CA GLU A 85 6.25 20.09 24.85
C GLU A 85 7.76 20.24 25.00
N CYS A 86 8.29 21.43 24.71
CA CYS A 86 9.72 21.72 24.77
C CYS A 86 10.03 22.73 25.87
N LYS A 87 11.19 22.58 26.53
CA LYS A 87 11.60 23.47 27.62
C LYS A 87 12.45 24.62 27.09
N VAL A 88 12.08 25.83 27.47
CA VAL A 88 12.86 27.04 27.24
C VAL A 88 13.48 27.48 28.55
N THR A 89 14.80 27.70 28.53
CA THR A 89 15.57 28.20 29.67
C THR A 89 16.26 29.50 29.30
N TYR A 90 16.25 30.47 30.22
CA TYR A 90 16.89 31.77 30.03
C TYR A 90 17.16 32.44 31.38
N SER A 91 18.05 33.43 31.40
CA SER A 91 18.26 34.29 32.56
C SER A 91 17.83 35.72 32.27
N LYS A 92 17.04 36.32 33.18
CA LYS A 92 16.60 37.72 33.13
C LYS A 92 17.20 38.45 34.31
N TRP A 93 18.06 39.45 34.05
CA TRP A 93 18.76 40.21 35.11
C TRP A 93 19.29 39.30 36.25
N PHE A 94 20.01 38.22 35.90
CA PHE A 94 20.61 37.24 36.82
C PHE A 94 19.67 36.18 37.44
N ILE A 95 18.36 36.24 37.19
CA ILE A 95 17.39 35.24 37.68
C ILE A 95 17.14 34.18 36.59
N PRO A 96 17.34 32.88 36.87
CA PRO A 96 17.04 31.82 35.92
C PRO A 96 15.54 31.55 35.83
N HIS A 97 15.05 31.34 34.61
CA HIS A 97 13.68 30.97 34.30
C HIS A 97 13.64 29.68 33.49
N THR A 98 12.59 28.92 33.70
CA THR A 98 12.24 27.75 32.88
C THR A 98 10.76 27.84 32.57
N SER A 99 10.41 27.61 31.31
CA SER A 99 9.03 27.63 30.83
C SER A 99 8.87 26.59 29.74
N SER A 100 7.65 26.15 29.49
CA SER A 100 7.33 25.25 28.39
C SER A 100 6.77 26.03 27.20
N ILE A 101 7.08 25.53 26.01
CA ILE A 101 6.40 25.88 24.75
C ILE A 101 5.83 24.60 24.14
N GLN A 102 4.70 24.73 23.44
CA GLN A 102 4.11 23.70 22.62
C GLN A 102 4.56 23.87 21.18
N ILE A 103 4.99 22.78 20.57
CA ILE A 103 5.35 22.71 19.16
C ILE A 103 4.46 21.66 18.52
N GLN A 104 3.71 22.08 17.51
CA GLN A 104 2.88 21.22 16.70
C GLN A 104 3.50 21.09 15.31
N VAL A 105 3.76 19.86 14.89
CA VAL A 105 4.19 19.53 13.53
C VAL A 105 3.00 18.91 12.82
N GLU A 106 2.53 19.54 11.75
CA GLU A 106 1.41 19.08 10.94
C GLU A 106 1.85 18.89 9.49
N ASP A 107 1.31 17.87 8.83
CA ASP A 107 1.38 17.77 7.38
C ASP A 107 0.13 18.40 6.78
N THR A 108 0.30 19.57 6.16
CA THR A 108 -0.79 20.28 5.45
C THR A 108 -0.56 20.29 3.94
N THR A 109 0.52 19.65 3.49
CA THR A 109 0.91 19.63 2.09
C THR A 109 0.10 18.56 1.37
N LYS A 110 -0.51 18.95 0.25
CA LYS A 110 -1.25 18.01 -0.58
C LYS A 110 -0.30 17.15 -1.42
N PRO A 111 -0.65 15.87 -1.68
CA PRO A 111 0.05 15.05 -2.65
C PRO A 111 0.14 15.71 -4.01
N LYS A 112 1.18 15.35 -4.77
CA LYS A 112 1.39 15.83 -6.14
C LYS A 112 1.44 14.67 -7.12
N PHE A 113 0.70 14.77 -8.22
CA PHE A 113 0.84 13.81 -9.31
C PHE A 113 2.20 13.98 -10.00
N SER A 114 3.13 13.04 -9.78
CA SER A 114 4.39 12.96 -10.52
C SER A 114 4.22 12.30 -11.89
N LYS A 115 3.14 11.53 -12.07
CA LYS A 115 2.67 11.01 -13.36
C LYS A 115 1.16 11.19 -13.46
N PHE A 116 0.70 11.73 -14.59
CA PHE A 116 -0.72 11.88 -14.87
C PHE A 116 -1.01 11.75 -16.36
N SER A 117 -1.91 10.84 -16.73
CA SER A 117 -2.37 10.69 -18.10
C SER A 117 -3.71 11.39 -18.28
N ASP A 118 -3.76 12.44 -19.10
CA ASP A 118 -5.02 13.17 -19.35
C ASP A 118 -6.03 12.31 -20.15
N VAL A 119 -5.53 11.31 -20.89
CA VAL A 119 -6.34 10.30 -21.60
C VAL A 119 -5.82 8.90 -21.28
N VAL A 120 -6.72 8.03 -20.83
CA VAL A 120 -6.49 6.61 -20.57
C VAL A 120 -7.26 5.81 -21.61
N GLU A 121 -6.57 5.10 -22.48
CA GLU A 121 -7.20 4.22 -23.46
C GLU A 121 -7.37 2.82 -22.88
N ILE A 122 -8.62 2.35 -22.80
CA ILE A 122 -8.97 1.03 -22.29
C ILE A 122 -9.79 0.23 -23.32
N PRO A 123 -9.64 -1.10 -23.36
CA PRO A 123 -10.43 -1.93 -24.26
C PRO A 123 -11.89 -1.99 -23.81
N LEU A 124 -12.80 -2.02 -24.79
CA LEU A 124 -14.21 -2.31 -24.60
C LEU A 124 -14.40 -3.62 -23.84
N GLY A 125 -15.29 -3.63 -22.84
CA GLY A 125 -15.54 -4.80 -21.99
C GLY A 125 -14.59 -4.91 -20.78
N SER A 126 -13.77 -3.88 -20.53
CA SER A 126 -13.15 -3.68 -19.21
C SER A 126 -14.21 -3.54 -18.11
N ASP A 127 -13.80 -3.49 -16.85
CA ASP A 127 -14.73 -3.25 -15.74
C ASP A 127 -14.12 -2.28 -14.70
N GLN A 128 -14.89 -2.00 -13.66
CA GLN A 128 -14.52 -1.11 -12.57
C GLN A 128 -13.22 -1.51 -11.82
N ASN A 129 -12.74 -2.75 -11.98
CA ASN A 129 -11.49 -3.24 -11.41
C ASN A 129 -10.29 -3.09 -12.37
N TYR A 130 -10.46 -2.36 -13.49
CA TYR A 130 -9.36 -2.06 -14.38
C TYR A 130 -8.20 -1.38 -13.63
N ASP A 131 -6.97 -1.85 -13.85
CA ASP A 131 -5.79 -1.32 -13.18
C ASP A 131 -5.32 -0.02 -13.84
N PHE A 132 -5.61 1.10 -13.20
CA PHE A 132 -5.18 2.42 -13.63
C PHE A 132 -3.80 2.84 -13.10
N SER A 133 -3.13 1.99 -12.29
CA SER A 133 -1.88 2.36 -11.60
C SER A 133 -0.74 2.71 -12.55
N SER A 134 -0.74 2.20 -13.78
CA SER A 134 0.27 2.57 -14.78
C SER A 134 0.10 3.99 -15.30
N TYR A 135 -1.06 4.63 -15.14
CA TYR A 135 -1.38 5.94 -15.72
C TYR A 135 -1.16 7.10 -14.76
N PHE A 136 -1.17 6.81 -13.45
CA PHE A 136 -1.16 7.81 -12.40
C PHE A 136 -0.14 7.44 -11.31
N LEU A 137 0.66 8.41 -10.92
CA LEU A 137 1.55 8.29 -9.77
C LEU A 137 1.44 9.59 -8.98
N ALA A 138 1.23 9.48 -7.68
CA ALA A 138 1.18 10.60 -6.76
C ALA A 138 2.25 10.40 -5.68
N GLU A 139 2.91 11.49 -5.34
CA GLU A 139 4.01 11.53 -4.38
C GLU A 139 3.71 12.57 -3.32
N ASP A 140 4.03 12.21 -2.08
CA ASP A 140 4.07 13.09 -0.93
C ASP A 140 5.20 12.63 0.02
N LEU A 141 5.58 13.45 0.99
CA LEU A 141 6.47 13.02 2.08
C LEU A 141 5.77 12.00 2.98
N SER A 142 4.45 12.05 3.04
CA SER A 142 3.59 11.08 3.72
C SER A 142 3.12 9.98 2.78
N GLU A 143 2.79 8.81 3.34
CA GLU A 143 2.28 7.69 2.53
C GLU A 143 1.01 8.10 1.78
N THR A 144 1.01 7.84 0.47
CA THR A 144 0.00 8.32 -0.49
C THR A 144 -0.77 7.15 -1.11
N SER A 145 -2.06 7.33 -1.32
CA SER A 145 -2.95 6.39 -2.01
C SER A 145 -3.70 7.09 -3.15
N ILE A 146 -4.11 6.33 -4.18
CA ILE A 146 -4.90 6.83 -5.30
C ILE A 146 -6.22 6.06 -5.40
N GLN A 147 -7.32 6.78 -5.58
CA GLN A 147 -8.64 6.24 -5.85
C GLN A 147 -9.14 6.69 -7.23
N TYR A 148 -9.88 5.80 -7.89
CA TYR A 148 -10.46 6.03 -9.21
C TYR A 148 -11.99 6.03 -9.11
N LYS A 149 -12.62 7.14 -9.48
CA LYS A 149 -14.09 7.29 -9.51
C LYS A 149 -14.62 6.92 -10.89
N THR A 150 -14.93 5.65 -11.07
CA THR A 150 -15.34 5.06 -12.35
C THR A 150 -16.86 5.05 -12.56
N GLU A 151 -17.65 5.68 -11.68
CA GLU A 151 -19.12 5.62 -11.72
C GLU A 151 -19.71 6.22 -13.00
N GLU A 152 -19.00 7.16 -13.63
CA GLU A 152 -19.38 7.80 -14.89
C GLU A 152 -18.76 7.13 -16.13
N VAL A 153 -17.95 6.09 -15.95
CA VAL A 153 -17.30 5.35 -17.04
C VAL A 153 -18.18 4.19 -17.48
N ASP A 154 -18.71 4.26 -18.70
CA ASP A 154 -19.42 3.13 -19.30
C ASP A 154 -18.43 2.25 -20.07
N PHE A 155 -18.04 1.16 -19.42
CA PHE A 155 -17.07 0.21 -19.98
C PHE A 155 -17.65 -0.68 -21.09
N LEU A 156 -18.97 -0.69 -21.28
CA LEU A 156 -19.66 -1.56 -22.22
C LEU A 156 -19.93 -0.90 -23.56
N ASN A 157 -19.84 0.43 -23.63
CA ASN A 157 -20.03 1.20 -24.84
C ASN A 157 -18.75 1.96 -25.20
N PRO A 158 -18.33 1.97 -26.48
CA PRO A 158 -17.22 2.80 -26.91
C PRO A 158 -17.54 4.28 -26.72
N GLY A 159 -16.58 5.04 -26.20
CA GLY A 159 -16.77 6.45 -25.91
C GLY A 159 -15.65 7.05 -25.07
N ASP A 160 -15.68 8.37 -24.94
CA ASP A 160 -14.80 9.12 -24.05
C ASP A 160 -15.62 9.49 -22.79
N TYR A 161 -15.22 8.93 -21.65
CA TYR A 161 -15.88 9.10 -20.37
C TYR A 161 -15.01 9.87 -19.38
N ARG A 162 -15.61 10.57 -18.44
CA ARG A 162 -14.87 11.29 -17.39
C ARG A 162 -14.62 10.36 -16.22
N MET A 163 -13.41 10.44 -15.66
CA MET A 163 -13.04 9.74 -14.44
C MET A 163 -12.31 10.72 -13.52
N MET A 164 -12.74 10.78 -12.26
CA MET A 164 -12.04 11.58 -11.23
C MET A 164 -10.96 10.73 -10.57
N ILE A 165 -9.74 11.28 -10.51
CA ILE A 165 -8.60 10.68 -9.81
C ILE A 165 -8.38 11.46 -8.53
N ILE A 166 -8.40 10.74 -7.40
CA ILE A 166 -8.22 11.33 -6.06
C ILE A 166 -6.92 10.76 -5.49
N ALA A 167 -5.92 11.60 -5.27
CA ALA A 167 -4.73 11.24 -4.51
C ALA A 167 -4.83 11.81 -3.10
N SER A 168 -4.63 10.96 -2.09
CA SER A 168 -4.75 11.31 -0.67
C SER A 168 -3.57 10.78 0.13
N ASP A 169 -3.07 11.57 1.08
CA ASP A 169 -2.08 11.13 2.07
C ASP A 169 -2.72 10.55 3.34
N THR A 170 -1.86 10.08 4.26
CA THR A 170 -2.24 9.51 5.57
C THR A 170 -2.83 10.54 6.54
N TYR A 171 -2.57 11.83 6.35
CA TYR A 171 -3.05 12.93 7.21
C TYR A 171 -4.33 13.59 6.67
N GLY A 172 -4.86 13.10 5.55
CA GLY A 172 -6.14 13.50 4.99
C GLY A 172 -6.06 14.64 3.98
N ASN A 173 -4.85 15.09 3.60
CA ASN A 173 -4.76 16.05 2.50
C ASN A 173 -4.95 15.30 1.18
N SER A 174 -5.68 15.95 0.27
CA SER A 174 -6.04 15.34 -1.01
C SER A 174 -6.05 16.34 -2.15
N ILE A 175 -5.81 15.81 -3.33
CA ILE A 175 -5.93 16.49 -4.62
C ILE A 175 -6.77 15.65 -5.56
N GLU A 176 -7.67 16.33 -6.28
CA GLU A 176 -8.55 15.71 -7.27
C GLU A 176 -8.18 16.24 -8.66
N LYS A 177 -8.12 15.35 -9.64
CA LYS A 177 -7.92 15.73 -11.04
C LYS A 177 -8.69 14.80 -11.98
N GLU A 178 -9.34 15.37 -12.98
CA GLU A 178 -10.12 14.64 -13.98
C GLU A 178 -9.23 14.14 -15.12
N CYS A 179 -9.50 12.94 -15.63
CA CYS A 179 -8.98 12.43 -16.90
C CYS A 179 -10.11 11.90 -17.79
N ILE A 180 -9.81 11.69 -19.07
CA ILE A 180 -10.69 11.01 -20.02
C ILE A 180 -10.33 9.52 -20.09
N VAL A 181 -11.31 8.66 -19.88
CA VAL A 181 -11.22 7.23 -20.17
C VAL A 181 -11.85 6.98 -21.54
N ARG A 182 -11.00 6.64 -22.52
CA ARG A 182 -11.42 6.28 -23.87
C ARG A 182 -11.62 4.77 -23.93
N VAL A 183 -12.88 4.36 -23.92
CA VAL A 183 -13.30 2.98 -24.16
C VAL A 183 -13.37 2.79 -25.67
N GLN A 184 -12.56 1.89 -26.21
CA GLN A 184 -12.52 1.61 -27.64
C GLN A 184 -12.38 0.12 -27.90
N TYR A 185 -12.84 -0.32 -29.07
CA TYR A 185 -12.53 -1.66 -29.55
C TYR A 185 -11.01 -1.85 -29.57
N GLU A 186 -10.56 -3.03 -29.15
CA GLU A 186 -9.15 -3.39 -29.22
C GLU A 186 -8.68 -3.19 -30.67
N LYS A 187 -7.70 -2.30 -30.88
CA LYS A 187 -7.13 -2.13 -32.22
C LYS A 187 -6.51 -3.46 -32.60
N GLU A 188 -7.05 -4.10 -33.65
CA GLU A 188 -6.32 -5.15 -34.36
C GLU A 188 -4.95 -4.57 -34.72
N THR A 189 -3.91 -5.04 -34.04
CA THR A 189 -2.54 -4.60 -34.29
C THR A 189 -2.08 -5.17 -35.62
N SER A 190 -2.36 -4.46 -36.71
CA SER A 190 -1.56 -4.56 -37.92
C SER A 190 -0.15 -4.05 -37.56
N SER A 191 0.72 -5.00 -37.24
CA SER A 191 2.14 -4.74 -36.97
C SER A 191 2.80 -4.09 -38.20
N PRO A 192 3.51 -2.95 -38.06
CA PRO A 192 4.42 -2.49 -39.08
C PRO A 192 5.72 -3.30 -39.00
N ASN A 193 5.94 -4.05 -40.07
CA ASN A 193 7.17 -4.70 -40.49
C ASN A 193 8.47 -4.06 -39.96
N LYS A 194 9.22 -4.80 -39.14
CA LYS A 194 10.68 -4.70 -39.07
C LYS A 194 11.27 -6.09 -38.82
N SER A 195 11.84 -6.62 -39.89
CA SER A 195 12.73 -7.77 -39.99
C SER A 195 13.85 -7.75 -38.96
N ALA A 196 14.03 -8.87 -38.23
CA ALA A 196 15.25 -9.67 -38.19
C ALA A 196 15.05 -10.87 -37.24
N GLU A 197 14.93 -12.05 -37.85
CA GLU A 197 15.40 -13.38 -37.40
C GLU A 197 15.59 -13.64 -35.89
N ASN A 198 14.73 -14.50 -35.32
CA ASN A 198 15.08 -15.90 -35.06
C ASN A 198 13.82 -16.73 -34.70
N GLU A 199 13.62 -17.81 -35.43
CA GLU A 199 12.81 -19.02 -35.14
C GLU A 199 13.27 -19.62 -33.79
N GLU A 200 12.54 -20.30 -32.91
CA GLU A 200 11.34 -21.17 -32.87
C GLU A 200 10.68 -20.91 -31.50
N ASP A 201 9.36 -20.96 -31.29
CA ASP A 201 8.60 -22.18 -31.03
C ASP A 201 7.10 -21.83 -31.03
N GLN A 202 6.34 -22.48 -31.91
CA GLN A 202 4.90 -22.29 -32.04
C GLN A 202 4.16 -23.17 -31.02
N SER A 203 3.94 -22.66 -29.81
CA SER A 203 2.86 -23.16 -28.97
C SER A 203 1.53 -22.67 -29.56
N VAL A 204 0.79 -23.59 -30.15
CA VAL A 204 -0.54 -23.39 -30.74
C VAL A 204 -1.46 -22.73 -29.72
N VAL A 205 -1.74 -21.44 -29.90
CA VAL A 205 -2.83 -20.76 -29.20
C VAL A 205 -4.12 -21.31 -29.79
N SER A 206 -4.63 -22.38 -29.17
CA SER A 206 -5.95 -22.93 -29.48
C SER A 206 -7.00 -21.83 -29.27
N SER A 207 -7.91 -21.66 -30.23
CA SER A 207 -9.06 -20.76 -30.12
C SER A 207 -10.03 -21.16 -29.00
N ASP A 208 -9.96 -22.42 -28.57
CA ASP A 208 -10.84 -23.00 -27.56
C ASP A 208 -10.03 -23.56 -26.37
N PRO A 209 -10.55 -23.45 -25.12
CA PRO A 209 -9.89 -24.03 -23.96
C PRO A 209 -9.66 -25.53 -24.13
N TYR A 210 -8.49 -26.00 -23.72
CA TYR A 210 -8.14 -27.42 -23.78
C TYR A 210 -8.76 -28.17 -22.59
N TYR A 211 -9.41 -29.31 -22.86
CA TYR A 211 -10.03 -30.14 -21.82
C TYR A 211 -9.54 -31.58 -21.91
N VAL A 212 -9.27 -32.18 -20.75
CA VAL A 212 -8.96 -33.61 -20.61
C VAL A 212 -9.79 -34.17 -19.46
N GLN A 213 -10.54 -35.24 -19.74
CA GLN A 213 -11.44 -35.88 -18.77
C GLN A 213 -12.42 -34.90 -18.09
N GLY A 214 -12.91 -33.91 -18.84
CA GLY A 214 -13.83 -32.88 -18.32
C GLY A 214 -13.17 -31.74 -17.55
N ILE A 215 -11.85 -31.79 -17.33
CA ILE A 215 -11.10 -30.73 -16.64
C ILE A 215 -10.45 -29.81 -17.67
N MET A 216 -10.69 -28.50 -17.53
CA MET A 216 -9.97 -27.48 -18.31
C MET A 216 -8.50 -27.46 -17.89
N VAL A 217 -7.61 -27.57 -18.86
CA VAL A 217 -6.17 -27.58 -18.65
C VAL A 217 -5.61 -26.25 -19.13
N VAL A 218 -4.97 -25.53 -18.20
CA VAL A 218 -4.17 -24.35 -18.49
C VAL A 218 -2.83 -24.53 -17.80
N ASN A 219 -1.76 -24.55 -18.60
CA ASN A 219 -0.37 -24.66 -18.16
C ASN A 219 0.53 -24.10 -19.27
N LYS A 220 1.85 -24.17 -19.12
CA LYS A 220 2.80 -23.60 -20.11
C LYS A 220 2.74 -24.22 -21.51
N LYS A 221 2.09 -25.38 -21.68
CA LYS A 221 1.86 -26.05 -22.97
C LYS A 221 0.47 -25.80 -23.55
N HIS A 222 -0.48 -25.38 -22.72
CA HIS A 222 -1.88 -25.18 -23.08
C HIS A 222 -2.35 -23.82 -22.58
N GLY A 223 -2.35 -22.82 -23.47
CA GLY A 223 -2.81 -21.47 -23.18
C GLY A 223 -4.29 -21.25 -23.50
N LEU A 224 -4.82 -20.13 -22.98
CA LEU A 224 -6.14 -19.58 -23.30
C LEU A 224 -6.01 -18.41 -24.28
N PRO A 225 -7.01 -18.19 -25.14
CA PRO A 225 -7.01 -17.05 -26.05
C PRO A 225 -7.22 -15.75 -25.27
N ALA A 226 -6.77 -14.64 -25.85
CA ALA A 226 -6.78 -13.33 -25.18
C ALA A 226 -8.18 -12.84 -24.78
N ASN A 227 -9.20 -13.23 -25.54
CA ASN A 227 -10.60 -12.88 -25.31
C ASN A 227 -11.34 -13.86 -24.37
N TYR A 228 -10.67 -14.90 -23.86
CA TYR A 228 -11.28 -15.79 -22.88
C TYR A 228 -11.36 -15.09 -21.52
N ALA A 229 -12.55 -14.60 -21.18
CA ALA A 229 -12.80 -13.76 -20.01
C ALA A 229 -14.07 -14.20 -19.25
N PRO A 230 -14.06 -15.39 -18.61
CA PRO A 230 -15.25 -15.96 -17.98
C PRO A 230 -15.65 -15.28 -16.66
N GLN A 231 -14.82 -14.37 -16.13
CA GLN A 231 -14.91 -13.87 -14.76
C GLN A 231 -14.69 -14.98 -13.71
N GLU A 232 -14.85 -14.67 -12.41
CA GLU A 232 -14.80 -15.69 -11.35
C GLU A 232 -15.93 -16.72 -11.57
N ASN A 233 -15.57 -18.01 -11.54
CA ASN A 233 -16.57 -19.07 -11.57
C ASN A 233 -17.40 -19.05 -10.28
N ALA A 234 -18.72 -18.92 -10.40
CA ALA A 234 -19.62 -18.74 -9.26
C ALA A 234 -19.57 -19.89 -8.24
N GLU A 235 -19.44 -21.13 -8.70
CA GLU A 235 -19.38 -22.31 -7.83
C GLU A 235 -18.05 -22.37 -7.10
N ALA A 236 -16.94 -22.23 -7.83
CA ALA A 236 -15.60 -22.19 -7.25
C ALA A 236 -15.48 -21.04 -6.23
N GLY A 237 -16.01 -19.85 -6.57
CA GLY A 237 -16.10 -18.71 -5.67
C GLY A 237 -16.87 -19.02 -4.38
N ALA A 238 -18.01 -19.72 -4.48
CA ALA A 238 -18.76 -20.13 -3.29
C ALA A 238 -17.97 -21.11 -2.42
N LYS A 239 -17.27 -22.06 -3.06
CA LYS A 239 -16.47 -23.08 -2.36
C LYS A 239 -15.23 -22.49 -1.68
N ILE A 240 -14.52 -21.55 -2.31
CA ILE A 240 -13.34 -20.93 -1.70
C ILE A 240 -13.74 -20.08 -0.49
N ARG A 241 -14.88 -19.37 -0.56
CA ARG A 241 -15.43 -18.61 0.57
C ARG A 241 -15.82 -19.54 1.73
N GLN A 242 -16.37 -20.71 1.43
CA GLN A 242 -16.66 -21.72 2.45
C GLN A 242 -15.38 -22.26 3.10
N LEU A 243 -14.37 -22.61 2.30
CA LEU A 243 -13.06 -23.05 2.77
C LEU A 243 -12.42 -22.02 3.71
N ILE A 244 -12.38 -20.75 3.30
CA ILE A 244 -11.83 -19.65 4.10
C ILE A 244 -12.58 -19.50 5.43
N ALA A 245 -13.91 -19.52 5.39
CA ALA A 245 -14.72 -19.41 6.61
C ALA A 245 -14.43 -20.56 7.58
N ASP A 246 -14.24 -21.77 7.06
CA ASP A 246 -13.96 -22.96 7.88
C ASP A 246 -12.56 -22.91 8.50
N MET A 247 -11.57 -22.38 7.78
CA MET A 247 -10.25 -22.07 8.33
C MET A 247 -10.34 -21.03 9.45
N GLN A 248 -11.06 -19.93 9.22
CA GLN A 248 -11.22 -18.86 10.20
C GLN A 248 -11.93 -19.36 11.48
N ARG A 249 -12.95 -20.21 11.35
CA ARG A 249 -13.63 -20.83 12.51
C ARG A 249 -12.70 -21.73 13.34
N GLN A 250 -11.66 -22.29 12.72
CA GLN A 250 -10.64 -23.09 13.39
C GLN A 250 -9.49 -22.24 13.96
N GLY A 251 -9.53 -20.91 13.80
CA GLY A 251 -8.55 -19.98 14.37
C GLY A 251 -7.33 -19.70 13.49
N TYR A 252 -7.35 -20.12 12.22
CA TYR A 252 -6.28 -19.81 11.26
C TYR A 252 -6.33 -18.34 10.83
N ALA A 253 -5.15 -17.72 10.66
CA ALA A 253 -5.00 -16.30 10.33
C ALA A 253 -5.09 -16.06 8.82
N ILE A 254 -6.27 -16.36 8.24
CA ILE A 254 -6.57 -16.23 6.81
C ILE A 254 -7.46 -15.01 6.56
N SER A 255 -7.13 -14.26 5.50
CA SER A 255 -7.94 -13.14 5.01
C SER A 255 -9.22 -13.62 4.35
N SER A 256 -10.29 -12.83 4.48
CA SER A 256 -11.50 -13.02 3.66
C SER A 256 -11.32 -12.60 2.20
N SER A 257 -10.21 -11.90 1.88
CA SER A 257 -9.81 -11.52 0.53
C SER A 257 -8.78 -12.51 -0.03
N TYR A 258 -8.88 -12.78 -1.33
CA TYR A 258 -8.02 -13.66 -2.11
C TYR A 258 -7.75 -13.06 -3.49
N SER A 259 -6.74 -13.57 -4.22
CA SER A 259 -6.60 -13.27 -5.65
C SER A 259 -7.35 -14.31 -6.47
N GLY A 260 -8.42 -13.92 -7.16
CA GLY A 260 -9.25 -14.82 -7.96
C GLY A 260 -8.97 -14.67 -9.46
N TYR A 261 -10.03 -14.46 -10.24
CA TYR A 261 -9.92 -14.26 -11.69
C TYR A 261 -8.95 -13.12 -12.06
N ARG A 262 -8.09 -13.39 -13.04
CA ARG A 262 -7.20 -12.40 -13.67
C ARG A 262 -7.38 -12.46 -15.18
N SER A 263 -7.75 -11.35 -15.81
CA SER A 263 -7.89 -11.29 -17.26
C SER A 263 -6.54 -11.50 -17.97
N TYR A 264 -6.60 -11.85 -19.26
CA TYR A 264 -5.41 -11.92 -20.12
C TYR A 264 -4.62 -10.61 -20.09
N THR A 265 -5.31 -9.47 -20.16
CA THR A 265 -4.71 -8.14 -20.17
C THR A 265 -4.01 -7.80 -18.85
N TYR A 266 -4.64 -8.11 -17.71
CA TYR A 266 -4.01 -7.97 -16.40
C TYR A 266 -2.74 -8.83 -16.33
N GLN A 267 -2.82 -10.09 -16.77
CA GLN A 267 -1.67 -11.00 -16.77
C GLN A 267 -0.54 -10.49 -17.67
N SER A 268 -0.86 -9.86 -18.81
CA SER A 268 0.11 -9.26 -19.72
C SER A 268 0.88 -8.13 -19.04
N SER A 269 0.18 -7.20 -18.40
CA SER A 269 0.79 -6.11 -17.64
C SER A 269 1.66 -6.63 -16.49
N LEU A 270 1.14 -7.58 -15.70
CA LEU A 270 1.86 -8.19 -14.59
C LEU A 270 3.15 -8.89 -15.05
N TYR A 271 3.06 -9.70 -16.10
CA TYR A 271 4.20 -10.42 -16.65
C TYR A 271 5.27 -9.45 -17.18
N ASN A 272 4.87 -8.43 -17.94
CA ASN A 272 5.80 -7.43 -18.46
C ASN A 272 6.50 -6.63 -17.35
N ASN A 273 5.79 -6.31 -16.26
CA ASN A 273 6.41 -5.69 -15.09
C ASN A 273 7.51 -6.57 -14.50
N TYR A 274 7.27 -7.89 -14.36
CA TYR A 274 8.29 -8.82 -13.89
C TYR A 274 9.45 -9.00 -14.86
N VAL A 275 9.19 -9.05 -16.17
CA VAL A 275 10.26 -9.07 -17.18
C VAL A 275 11.14 -7.83 -17.06
N ASN A 276 10.54 -6.65 -16.87
CA ASN A 276 11.28 -5.39 -16.73
C ASN A 276 12.11 -5.35 -15.45
N SER A 277 11.61 -5.90 -14.33
CA SER A 277 12.31 -5.88 -13.04
C SER A 277 13.36 -6.98 -12.88
N TYR A 278 13.11 -8.18 -13.43
CA TYR A 278 13.90 -9.38 -13.12
C TYR A 278 14.47 -10.10 -14.36
N GLY A 279 14.08 -9.68 -15.56
CA GLY A 279 14.42 -10.35 -16.81
C GLY A 279 13.50 -11.53 -17.13
N GLN A 280 13.35 -11.82 -18.42
CA GLN A 280 12.40 -12.83 -18.92
C GLN A 280 12.61 -14.22 -18.32
N ALA A 281 13.86 -14.68 -18.22
CA ALA A 281 14.16 -16.01 -17.69
C ALA A 281 13.71 -16.19 -16.22
N GLN A 282 13.74 -15.13 -15.41
CA GLN A 282 13.23 -15.19 -14.04
C GLN A 282 11.72 -15.03 -14.01
N ALA A 283 11.16 -14.10 -14.78
CA ALA A 283 9.71 -13.92 -14.90
C ALA A 283 9.01 -15.20 -15.35
N ASP A 284 9.58 -15.94 -16.30
CA ASP A 284 9.09 -17.24 -16.76
C ASP A 284 9.10 -18.32 -15.66
N ARG A 285 9.83 -18.15 -14.54
CA ARG A 285 9.88 -19.15 -13.45
C ARG A 285 8.78 -18.96 -12.41
N PHE A 286 8.51 -17.73 -11.99
CA PHE A 286 7.57 -17.41 -10.90
C PHE A 286 6.31 -16.67 -11.38
N SER A 287 6.21 -16.37 -12.67
CA SER A 287 5.03 -15.78 -13.29
C SER A 287 4.61 -16.60 -14.51
N ALA A 288 3.52 -16.17 -15.14
CA ALA A 288 2.99 -16.77 -16.35
C ALA A 288 2.90 -15.73 -17.46
N ARG A 289 3.36 -16.09 -18.66
CA ARG A 289 3.02 -15.36 -19.88
C ARG A 289 1.48 -15.24 -20.00
N PRO A 290 0.94 -14.12 -20.51
CA PRO A 290 -0.51 -13.98 -20.69
C PRO A 290 -1.07 -15.13 -21.54
N GLY A 291 -2.24 -15.65 -21.16
CA GLY A 291 -2.81 -16.88 -21.71
C GLY A 291 -2.41 -18.16 -20.96
N TYR A 292 -1.30 -18.17 -20.23
CA TYR A 292 -0.77 -19.37 -19.57
C TYR A 292 -1.02 -19.40 -18.06
N SER A 293 -1.73 -18.39 -17.52
CA SER A 293 -2.10 -18.29 -16.11
C SER A 293 -3.43 -18.99 -15.85
N GLU A 294 -3.48 -19.89 -14.86
CA GLU A 294 -4.74 -20.52 -14.46
C GLU A 294 -5.76 -19.52 -13.91
N HIS A 295 -5.35 -18.34 -13.43
CA HIS A 295 -6.30 -17.33 -12.96
C HIS A 295 -7.22 -16.80 -14.06
N GLN A 296 -6.81 -16.91 -15.33
CA GLN A 296 -7.68 -16.56 -16.46
C GLN A 296 -8.86 -17.52 -16.62
N THR A 297 -8.81 -18.70 -16.00
CA THR A 297 -9.93 -19.66 -16.01
C THR A 297 -11.09 -19.24 -15.09
N GLY A 298 -10.83 -18.35 -14.12
CA GLY A 298 -11.77 -18.07 -13.03
C GLY A 298 -11.92 -19.21 -12.02
N LEU A 299 -11.07 -20.23 -12.09
CA LEU A 299 -11.07 -21.42 -11.23
C LEU A 299 -9.85 -21.50 -10.30
N ALA A 300 -8.94 -20.52 -10.36
CA ALA A 300 -7.74 -20.46 -9.52
C ALA A 300 -7.82 -19.32 -8.50
N PHE A 301 -7.33 -19.58 -7.29
CA PHE A 301 -7.44 -18.70 -6.14
C PHE A 301 -6.16 -18.71 -5.30
N ASP A 302 -5.58 -17.53 -5.07
CA ASP A 302 -4.46 -17.35 -4.15
C ASP A 302 -4.94 -16.90 -2.79
N LEU A 303 -4.72 -17.73 -1.77
CA LEU A 303 -5.05 -17.40 -0.39
C LEU A 303 -4.02 -16.46 0.24
N LYS A 304 -4.51 -15.57 1.10
CA LYS A 304 -3.72 -14.57 1.81
C LYS A 304 -3.92 -14.67 3.31
N HIS A 305 -2.89 -14.35 4.07
CA HIS A 305 -2.99 -14.05 5.49
C HIS A 305 -3.74 -12.74 5.72
N SER A 306 -4.25 -12.52 6.93
CA SER A 306 -4.98 -11.30 7.29
C SER A 306 -4.15 -10.01 7.14
N ASN A 307 -2.82 -10.11 7.12
CA ASN A 307 -1.89 -8.99 6.86
C ASN A 307 -1.68 -8.72 5.34
N GLY A 308 -2.35 -9.46 4.46
CA GLY A 308 -2.28 -9.29 3.01
C GLY A 308 -1.20 -10.10 2.29
N THR A 309 -0.30 -10.79 3.00
CA THR A 309 0.74 -11.63 2.38
C THR A 309 0.17 -12.97 1.91
N LEU A 310 0.79 -13.59 0.91
CA LEU A 310 0.42 -14.95 0.47
C LEU A 310 0.62 -15.97 1.60
N VAL A 311 -0.17 -17.04 1.58
CA VAL A 311 -0.09 -18.12 2.59
C VAL A 311 1.06 -19.06 2.25
N GLU A 312 2.25 -18.74 2.76
CA GLU A 312 3.48 -19.51 2.48
C GLU A 312 3.96 -20.34 3.67
N THR A 313 3.45 -20.05 4.88
CA THR A 313 3.96 -20.61 6.14
C THR A 313 2.95 -21.48 6.88
N THR A 314 3.45 -22.39 7.70
CA THR A 314 2.64 -23.19 8.63
C THR A 314 2.08 -22.33 9.76
N PRO A 315 0.91 -22.65 10.32
CA PRO A 315 0.16 -23.91 10.16
C PRO A 315 -0.84 -23.97 9.00
N GLU A 316 -1.21 -22.84 8.39
CA GLU A 316 -2.25 -22.73 7.36
C GLU A 316 -1.98 -23.61 6.13
N VAL A 317 -0.74 -23.63 5.64
CA VAL A 317 -0.34 -24.46 4.50
C VAL A 317 -0.64 -25.94 4.71
N ASN A 318 -0.43 -26.46 5.93
CA ASN A 318 -0.68 -27.87 6.24
C ASN A 318 -2.18 -28.17 6.23
N TRP A 319 -2.99 -27.23 6.72
CA TRP A 319 -4.45 -27.38 6.70
C TRP A 319 -4.97 -27.38 5.26
N ILE A 320 -4.50 -26.43 4.44
CA ILE A 320 -4.88 -26.34 3.03
C ILE A 320 -4.51 -27.62 2.30
N ALA A 321 -3.27 -28.11 2.46
CA ALA A 321 -2.83 -29.34 1.83
C ALA A 321 -3.68 -30.56 2.23
N ALA A 322 -4.14 -30.62 3.49
CA ALA A 322 -4.93 -31.74 3.99
C ALA A 322 -6.42 -31.68 3.63
N HIS A 323 -7.00 -30.48 3.49
CA HIS A 323 -8.46 -30.29 3.46
C HIS A 323 -9.00 -29.62 2.19
N ALA A 324 -8.17 -28.98 1.35
CA ALA A 324 -8.66 -28.25 0.17
C ALA A 324 -9.52 -29.14 -0.78
N HIS A 325 -9.18 -30.43 -0.87
CA HIS A 325 -9.89 -31.39 -1.72
C HIS A 325 -11.34 -31.64 -1.30
N GLU A 326 -11.66 -31.44 -0.02
CA GLU A 326 -13.02 -31.57 0.52
C GLU A 326 -13.95 -30.47 -0.02
N TYR A 327 -13.38 -29.36 -0.50
CA TYR A 327 -14.08 -28.23 -1.09
C TYR A 327 -14.01 -28.21 -2.63
N GLY A 328 -13.42 -29.24 -3.25
CA GLY A 328 -13.25 -29.32 -4.71
C GLY A 328 -11.98 -28.64 -5.23
N PHE A 329 -11.02 -28.32 -4.36
CA PHE A 329 -9.74 -27.70 -4.73
C PHE A 329 -8.56 -28.65 -4.62
N ILE A 330 -7.56 -28.45 -5.44
CA ILE A 330 -6.23 -29.04 -5.28
C ILE A 330 -5.21 -27.94 -5.04
N VAL A 331 -4.16 -28.25 -4.25
CA VAL A 331 -2.94 -27.43 -4.23
C VAL A 331 -2.23 -27.67 -5.55
N ARG A 332 -2.24 -26.67 -6.44
CA ARG A 332 -1.93 -26.88 -7.86
C ARG A 332 -0.43 -27.10 -8.11
N TYR A 333 0.41 -26.40 -7.36
CA TYR A 333 1.85 -26.35 -7.53
C TYR A 333 2.57 -26.82 -6.25
N PRO A 334 2.58 -28.15 -5.99
CA PRO A 334 3.26 -28.70 -4.83
C PRO A 334 4.79 -28.66 -4.96
N SER A 335 5.48 -28.67 -3.83
CA SER A 335 6.95 -28.69 -3.77
C SER A 335 7.54 -29.96 -4.40
N GLY A 336 8.62 -29.81 -5.17
CA GLY A 336 9.32 -30.92 -5.83
C GLY A 336 8.66 -31.45 -7.11
N LYS A 337 7.64 -30.74 -7.63
CA LYS A 337 6.89 -31.11 -8.84
C LYS A 337 6.99 -30.09 -9.98
N GLU A 338 7.94 -29.15 -9.88
CA GLU A 338 8.16 -28.07 -10.83
C GLU A 338 8.47 -28.59 -12.24
N SER A 339 9.13 -29.75 -12.36
CA SER A 339 9.39 -30.38 -13.67
C SER A 339 8.11 -30.86 -14.35
N ALA A 340 7.08 -31.22 -13.58
CA ALA A 340 5.80 -31.65 -14.10
C ALA A 340 4.88 -30.45 -14.36
N THR A 341 4.77 -29.51 -13.41
CA THR A 341 3.83 -28.38 -13.51
C THR A 341 4.37 -27.22 -14.36
N GLY A 342 5.69 -27.05 -14.40
CA GLY A 342 6.36 -25.89 -14.98
C GLY A 342 6.44 -24.66 -14.06
N TYR A 343 5.83 -24.70 -12.88
CA TYR A 343 5.74 -23.55 -11.96
C TYR A 343 6.50 -23.82 -10.66
N MET A 344 6.98 -22.76 -10.02
CA MET A 344 7.54 -22.84 -8.66
C MET A 344 6.48 -23.32 -7.66
N PRO A 345 6.88 -23.83 -6.48
CA PRO A 345 5.92 -24.24 -5.46
C PRO A 345 5.11 -23.05 -4.94
N GLU A 346 3.78 -23.19 -4.95
CA GLU A 346 2.84 -22.14 -4.51
C GLU A 346 1.79 -22.79 -3.59
N PRO A 347 2.08 -22.95 -2.30
CA PRO A 347 1.15 -23.59 -1.35
C PRO A 347 -0.17 -22.81 -1.16
N TRP A 348 -0.21 -21.54 -1.55
CA TRP A 348 -1.41 -20.69 -1.52
C TRP A 348 -2.32 -20.85 -2.74
N HIS A 349 -1.82 -21.39 -3.87
CA HIS A 349 -2.53 -21.43 -5.15
C HIS A 349 -3.44 -22.67 -5.21
N LEU A 350 -4.74 -22.42 -5.15
CA LEU A 350 -5.77 -23.44 -5.20
C LEU A 350 -6.48 -23.45 -6.54
N ARG A 351 -6.55 -24.64 -7.15
CA ARG A 351 -7.27 -24.86 -8.41
C ARG A 351 -8.53 -25.66 -8.18
N TYR A 352 -9.68 -25.11 -8.57
CA TYR A 352 -10.97 -25.79 -8.51
C TYR A 352 -11.08 -26.82 -9.66
N VAL A 353 -11.39 -28.06 -9.29
CA VAL A 353 -11.62 -29.19 -10.18
C VAL A 353 -12.88 -29.99 -9.79
N GLY A 354 -13.70 -29.43 -8.88
CA GLY A 354 -14.96 -30.01 -8.44
C GLY A 354 -14.79 -31.40 -7.81
N ASP A 355 -15.70 -32.31 -8.14
CA ASP A 355 -15.78 -33.65 -7.55
C ASP A 355 -14.53 -34.52 -7.77
N GLN A 356 -13.69 -34.18 -8.77
CA GLN A 356 -12.45 -34.90 -9.05
C GLN A 356 -11.32 -34.56 -8.06
N ALA A 357 -11.46 -33.51 -7.23
CA ALA A 357 -10.39 -33.03 -6.35
C ALA A 357 -9.93 -34.10 -5.35
N SER A 358 -10.87 -34.86 -4.78
CA SER A 358 -10.54 -35.90 -3.80
C SER A 358 -9.79 -37.08 -4.43
N ALA A 359 -10.10 -37.43 -5.68
CA ALA A 359 -9.38 -38.48 -6.41
C ALA A 359 -7.95 -38.03 -6.77
N ILE A 360 -7.80 -36.78 -7.22
CA ILE A 360 -6.48 -36.19 -7.52
C ILE A 360 -5.64 -36.12 -6.23
N TYR A 361 -6.21 -35.60 -5.14
CA TYR A 361 -5.54 -35.55 -3.84
C TYR A 361 -5.08 -36.93 -3.35
N ALA A 362 -5.96 -37.93 -3.40
CA ALA A 362 -5.63 -39.29 -2.96
C ALA A 362 -4.52 -39.95 -3.81
N SER A 363 -4.35 -39.54 -5.06
CA SER A 363 -3.30 -40.07 -5.94
C SER A 363 -1.90 -39.54 -5.60
N GLY A 364 -1.80 -38.38 -4.94
CA GLY A 364 -0.53 -37.68 -4.70
C GLY A 364 0.15 -37.14 -5.96
N LEU A 365 -0.55 -37.14 -7.10
CA LEU A 365 -0.06 -36.67 -8.40
C LEU A 365 -0.40 -35.19 -8.62
N THR A 366 0.36 -34.53 -9.48
CA THR A 366 -0.06 -33.25 -10.05
C THR A 366 -1.24 -33.43 -11.00
N LEU A 367 -1.89 -32.34 -11.39
CA LEU A 367 -2.95 -32.39 -12.40
C LEU A 367 -2.43 -32.95 -13.73
N GLU A 368 -1.22 -32.58 -14.14
CA GLU A 368 -0.57 -33.11 -15.35
C GLU A 368 -0.37 -34.62 -15.29
N GLU A 369 0.24 -35.11 -14.20
CA GLU A 369 0.52 -36.53 -14.00
C GLU A 369 -0.78 -37.35 -13.92
N TYR A 370 -1.79 -36.82 -13.23
CA TYR A 370 -3.11 -37.45 -13.09
C TYR A 370 -3.85 -37.57 -14.43
N LEU A 371 -3.81 -36.52 -15.25
CA LEU A 371 -4.46 -36.50 -16.56
C LEU A 371 -3.64 -37.16 -17.67
N GLY A 372 -2.36 -37.47 -17.41
CA GLY A 372 -1.43 -38.04 -18.39
C GLY A 372 -1.07 -37.06 -19.51
N ILE A 373 -0.94 -35.78 -19.18
CA ILE A 373 -0.64 -34.70 -20.13
C ILE A 373 0.75 -34.10 -19.88
N SER A 374 1.27 -33.40 -20.89
CA SER A 374 2.52 -32.68 -20.78
C SER A 374 2.37 -31.38 -19.98
N GLY A 375 3.35 -31.10 -19.13
CA GLY A 375 3.59 -29.77 -18.56
C GLY A 375 5.04 -29.35 -18.76
N GLY A 376 5.68 -28.80 -17.72
CA GLY A 376 7.05 -28.30 -17.76
C GLY A 376 7.17 -26.87 -18.32
N GLY A 377 8.36 -26.50 -18.81
CA GLY A 377 8.63 -25.16 -19.34
C GLY A 377 7.81 -24.79 -20.59
N TYR A 378 7.92 -23.53 -21.04
CA TYR A 378 7.32 -23.07 -22.29
C TYR A 378 7.74 -23.92 -23.48
#